data_AF-A0A4V1NRQ8-F1
#
_entry.id   AF-A0A4V1NRQ8-F1
#
_cell.length_a   1.000
_cell.length_b   1.000
_cell.length_c   1.000
_cell.angle_alpha   90.00
_cell.angle_beta   90.00
_cell.angle_gamma   90.00
#
_symmetry.space_group_name_H-M   'P 1'
#
loop_
_entity.id
_entity.type
_entity.pdbx_description
1 polymer ?
#
loop_
_entity_poly.entity_id
_entity_poly.type
_entity_poly.pdbx_seq_one_letter_code
_entity_poly.pdbx_strand_id
1 'polypeptide(L)'
;MKQNEQEKKGTLTVKKRMYISILLSMLALVGVTAATVAWFSIADNTRVRTMSLDIMADVSLRMDLDAHSTIDQYVKTLSFRQIGNRIQQEKGFSFLDTPLQPVTTSDQSTFTFENGSVADPRSGAYLEFTLHFMAAEDMIVHLTSANSGDGQQDGTAILSKNPELPQAMRIALTEGDTTWIYDPGMGDTASGSGKVKTFGLPSASAMKLTDTNTMFSLKKETDKAIQVHIWMEGTDPACTDSLKSADYAIRLRFTGTTEDNKPFSENS
;
A
#
# COMPACT_ATOMS: atom_id res chain seq x y z
N MET A 1 36.96 -69.48 -29.16
CA MET A 1 36.23 -68.43 -29.91
C MET A 1 34.80 -68.17 -29.38
N LYS A 2 34.05 -69.18 -28.90
CA LYS A 2 32.65 -69.01 -28.41
C LYS A 2 32.51 -68.32 -27.03
N GLN A 3 33.52 -68.35 -26.17
CA GLN A 3 33.48 -67.73 -24.83
C GLN A 3 33.54 -66.18 -24.89
N ASN A 4 34.34 -65.62 -25.79
CA ASN A 4 34.48 -64.16 -25.96
C ASN A 4 33.24 -63.48 -26.56
N GLU A 5 32.37 -64.19 -27.29
CA GLU A 5 31.13 -63.62 -27.84
C GLU A 5 29.99 -63.53 -26.82
N GLN A 6 29.92 -64.48 -25.87
CA GLN A 6 28.90 -64.46 -24.81
C GLN A 6 29.18 -63.35 -23.77
N GLU A 7 30.44 -63.16 -23.41
CA GLU A 7 30.85 -62.11 -22.47
C GLU A 7 30.64 -60.69 -23.04
N LYS A 8 30.92 -60.50 -24.34
CA LYS A 8 30.62 -59.24 -25.08
C LYS A 8 29.11 -58.97 -25.18
N LYS A 9 28.28 -59.99 -25.43
CA LYS A 9 26.82 -59.86 -25.50
C LYS A 9 26.21 -59.50 -24.13
N GLY A 10 26.73 -60.07 -23.04
CA GLY A 10 26.32 -59.74 -21.67
C GLY A 10 26.61 -58.29 -21.30
N THR A 11 27.83 -57.79 -21.55
CA THR A 11 28.21 -56.40 -21.25
C THR A 11 27.47 -55.37 -22.11
N LEU A 12 27.19 -55.67 -23.39
CA LEU A 12 26.36 -54.80 -24.26
C LEU A 12 24.91 -54.69 -23.77
N THR A 13 24.36 -55.77 -23.21
CA THR A 13 22.98 -55.80 -22.70
C THR A 13 22.86 -55.01 -21.39
N VAL A 14 23.86 -55.10 -20.52
CA VAL A 14 23.92 -54.31 -19.27
C VAL A 14 24.10 -52.82 -19.55
N LYS A 15 24.99 -52.45 -20.48
CA LYS A 15 25.18 -51.04 -20.90
C LYS A 15 23.91 -50.45 -21.49
N LYS A 16 23.20 -51.17 -22.37
CA LYS A 16 21.92 -50.70 -22.93
C LYS A 16 20.84 -50.51 -21.87
N ARG A 17 20.74 -51.42 -20.89
CA ARG A 17 19.81 -51.26 -19.76
C ARG A 17 20.14 -50.04 -18.91
N MET A 18 21.42 -49.78 -18.65
CA MET A 18 21.87 -48.60 -17.90
C MET A 18 21.55 -47.29 -18.65
N TYR A 19 21.79 -47.25 -19.97
CA TYR A 19 21.42 -46.10 -20.80
C TYR A 19 19.92 -45.84 -20.82
N ILE A 20 19.10 -46.89 -20.90
CA ILE A 20 17.64 -46.77 -20.88
C ILE A 20 17.16 -46.27 -19.51
N SER A 21 17.70 -46.77 -18.40
CA SER A 21 17.35 -46.28 -17.06
C SER A 21 17.73 -44.82 -16.85
N ILE A 22 18.93 -44.40 -17.30
CA ILE A 22 19.36 -43.00 -17.20
C ILE A 22 18.49 -42.09 -18.07
N LEU A 23 18.15 -42.53 -19.28
CA LEU A 23 17.26 -41.78 -20.17
C LEU A 23 15.87 -41.63 -19.57
N LEU A 24 15.31 -42.70 -18.99
CA LEU A 24 14.01 -42.66 -18.32
C LEU A 24 14.03 -41.76 -17.08
N SER A 25 15.12 -41.76 -16.30
CA SER A 25 15.28 -40.84 -15.17
C SER A 25 15.37 -39.38 -15.60
N MET A 26 16.08 -39.07 -16.69
CA MET A 26 16.10 -37.70 -17.24
C MET A 26 14.74 -37.29 -17.78
N LEU A 27 14.02 -38.18 -18.46
CA LEU A 27 12.68 -37.90 -18.99
C LEU A 27 11.68 -37.65 -17.84
N ALA A 28 11.79 -38.42 -16.75
CA ALA A 28 11.02 -38.21 -15.54
C ALA A 28 11.36 -36.87 -14.86
N LEU A 29 12.64 -36.49 -14.81
CA LEU A 29 13.07 -35.22 -14.24
C LEU A 29 12.51 -34.03 -15.04
N VAL A 30 12.55 -34.10 -16.37
CA VAL A 30 11.93 -33.08 -17.25
C VAL A 30 10.41 -33.05 -17.05
N GLY A 31 9.75 -34.19 -16.90
CA GLY A 31 8.32 -34.27 -16.59
C GLY A 31 7.94 -33.60 -15.26
N VAL A 32 8.75 -33.79 -14.21
CA VAL A 32 8.56 -33.13 -12.91
C VAL A 32 8.76 -31.62 -13.02
N THR A 33 9.74 -31.16 -13.81
CA THR A 33 9.93 -29.71 -14.06
C THR A 33 8.81 -29.09 -14.89
N ALA A 34 8.29 -29.78 -15.91
CA ALA A 34 7.20 -29.26 -16.73
C ALA A 34 5.88 -29.20 -15.93
N ALA A 35 5.61 -30.19 -15.07
CA ALA A 35 4.43 -30.20 -14.20
C ALA A 35 4.50 -29.13 -13.10
N THR A 36 5.70 -28.85 -12.55
CA THR A 36 5.89 -27.73 -11.61
C THR A 36 5.73 -26.38 -12.30
N VAL A 37 6.30 -26.17 -13.49
CA VAL A 37 6.17 -24.90 -14.23
C VAL A 37 4.72 -24.67 -14.69
N ALA A 38 3.98 -25.72 -15.07
CA ALA A 38 2.55 -25.60 -15.40
C ALA A 38 1.68 -25.28 -14.17
N TRP A 39 1.99 -25.84 -12.99
CA TRP A 39 1.32 -25.46 -11.74
C TRP A 39 1.64 -24.01 -11.34
N PHE A 40 2.89 -23.55 -11.51
CA PHE A 40 3.26 -22.16 -11.30
C PHE A 40 2.65 -21.21 -12.35
N SER A 41 2.44 -21.65 -13.60
CA SER A 41 1.87 -20.80 -14.65
C SER A 41 0.34 -20.78 -14.68
N ILE A 42 -0.35 -21.76 -14.07
CA ILE A 42 -1.82 -21.84 -14.00
C ILE A 42 -2.35 -21.33 -12.65
N ALA A 43 -1.52 -21.26 -11.60
CA ALA A 43 -1.93 -20.73 -10.30
C ALA A 43 -2.06 -19.19 -10.25
N ASP A 44 -1.57 -18.45 -11.24
CA ASP A 44 -1.48 -16.98 -11.18
C ASP A 44 -2.54 -16.20 -11.99
N ASN A 45 -3.47 -16.87 -12.68
CA ASN A 45 -4.39 -16.20 -13.61
C ASN A 45 -5.79 -15.87 -13.07
N THR A 46 -5.95 -15.73 -11.74
CA THR A 46 -7.20 -15.18 -11.15
C THR A 46 -6.98 -14.37 -9.87
N ARG A 47 -5.84 -13.70 -9.70
CA ARG A 47 -5.67 -12.74 -8.60
C ARG A 47 -6.02 -11.34 -9.08
N VAL A 48 -7.32 -11.03 -9.09
CA VAL A 48 -7.74 -9.64 -8.91
C VAL A 48 -7.34 -9.28 -7.49
N ARG A 49 -6.11 -8.79 -7.30
CA ARG A 49 -5.68 -8.29 -5.99
C ARG A 49 -6.53 -7.06 -5.73
N THR A 50 -7.56 -7.18 -4.89
CA THR A 50 -8.49 -6.08 -4.62
C THR A 50 -7.79 -5.12 -3.68
N MET A 51 -6.98 -4.23 -4.26
CA MET A 51 -6.55 -3.02 -3.59
C MET A 51 -7.70 -2.01 -3.70
N SER A 52 -8.06 -1.35 -2.61
CA SER A 52 -8.96 -0.19 -2.62
C SER A 52 -8.37 0.94 -1.79
N LEU A 53 -8.66 2.18 -2.15
CA LEU A 53 -8.18 3.41 -1.51
C LEU A 53 -9.27 4.44 -1.70
N ASP A 54 -10.04 4.69 -0.65
CA ASP A 54 -11.06 5.73 -0.67
C ASP A 54 -10.66 6.82 0.30
N ILE A 55 -10.74 8.06 -0.18
CA ILE A 55 -10.41 9.23 0.62
C ILE A 55 -11.66 10.07 0.79
N MET A 56 -12.00 10.40 2.03
CA MET A 56 -13.26 11.05 2.41
C MET A 56 -12.99 12.31 3.24
N ALA A 57 -13.76 13.36 2.98
CA ALA A 57 -13.69 14.63 3.69
C ALA A 57 -15.07 15.08 4.18
N ASP A 58 -15.07 15.86 5.26
CA ASP A 58 -16.28 16.36 5.93
C ASP A 58 -16.87 17.62 5.26
N VAL A 59 -18.00 18.15 5.75
CA VAL A 59 -18.86 19.12 5.04
C VAL A 59 -18.13 20.37 4.52
N SER A 60 -17.18 20.88 5.30
CA SER A 60 -16.42 22.11 5.00
C SER A 60 -15.05 21.87 4.36
N LEU A 61 -14.68 20.60 4.15
CA LEU A 61 -13.40 20.20 3.57
C LEU A 61 -13.65 19.44 2.27
N ARG A 62 -12.93 19.81 1.22
CA ARG A 62 -12.96 19.09 -0.05
C ARG A 62 -11.55 18.85 -0.55
N MET A 63 -11.43 17.90 -1.45
CA MET A 63 -10.16 17.51 -2.04
C MET A 63 -10.31 17.08 -3.48
N ASP A 64 -9.20 17.11 -4.21
CA ASP A 64 -9.10 16.60 -5.57
C ASP A 64 -7.63 16.20 -5.82
N LEU A 65 -7.37 15.56 -6.96
CA LEU A 65 -6.04 15.25 -7.46
C LEU A 65 -5.44 16.43 -8.26
N ASP A 66 -6.29 17.39 -8.64
CA ASP A 66 -5.93 18.62 -9.36
C ASP A 66 -6.24 19.87 -8.52
N ALA A 67 -5.41 20.90 -8.64
CA ALA A 67 -5.73 22.21 -8.08
C ALA A 67 -6.89 22.85 -8.86
N HIS A 68 -7.82 23.49 -8.14
CA HIS A 68 -8.90 24.27 -8.74
C HIS A 68 -9.00 25.67 -8.13
N SER A 69 -9.66 26.56 -8.85
CA SER A 69 -9.88 27.95 -8.42
C SER A 69 -11.01 28.09 -7.40
N THR A 70 -11.99 27.18 -7.41
CA THR A 70 -13.16 27.27 -6.54
C THR A 70 -13.45 25.95 -5.85
N ILE A 71 -13.96 26.02 -4.63
CA ILE A 71 -14.22 24.85 -3.78
C ILE A 71 -15.24 23.88 -4.40
N ASP A 72 -16.16 24.37 -5.23
CA ASP A 72 -17.19 23.52 -5.85
C ASP A 72 -16.65 22.55 -6.89
N GLN A 73 -15.44 22.79 -7.40
CA GLN A 73 -14.74 21.87 -8.29
C GLN A 73 -14.11 20.70 -7.53
N TYR A 74 -13.79 20.90 -6.25
CA TYR A 74 -13.28 19.86 -5.38
C TYR A 74 -14.40 18.92 -4.92
N VAL A 75 -14.04 17.67 -4.65
CA VAL A 75 -14.97 16.61 -4.25
C VAL A 75 -14.80 16.23 -2.77
N LYS A 76 -15.85 15.64 -2.19
CA LYS A 76 -15.77 15.08 -0.82
C LYS A 76 -15.18 13.68 -0.78
N THR A 77 -15.17 12.99 -1.91
CA THR A 77 -14.72 11.61 -1.99
C THR A 77 -13.91 11.39 -3.24
N LEU A 78 -12.67 10.92 -3.08
CA LEU A 78 -11.86 10.39 -4.16
C LEU A 78 -11.87 8.87 -4.07
N SER A 79 -12.37 8.26 -5.14
CA SER A 79 -12.42 6.81 -5.24
C SER A 79 -11.06 6.24 -5.64
N PHE A 80 -10.87 4.97 -5.31
CA PHE A 80 -9.73 4.17 -5.72
C PHE A 80 -9.40 4.30 -7.21
N ARG A 81 -10.43 4.27 -8.06
CA ARG A 81 -10.25 4.32 -9.52
C ARG A 81 -9.69 5.66 -9.99
N GLN A 82 -10.09 6.77 -9.37
CA GLN A 82 -9.56 8.09 -9.73
C GLN A 82 -8.07 8.18 -9.38
N ILE A 83 -7.69 7.74 -8.19
CA ILE A 83 -6.30 7.74 -7.72
C ILE A 83 -5.46 6.79 -8.59
N GLY A 84 -5.99 5.60 -8.94
CA GLY A 84 -5.31 4.65 -9.81
C GLY A 84 -5.08 5.17 -11.22
N ASN A 85 -6.10 5.81 -11.81
CA ASN A 85 -5.95 6.44 -13.12
C ASN A 85 -4.87 7.53 -13.07
N ARG A 86 -4.80 8.30 -11.97
CA ARG A 86 -3.79 9.34 -11.80
C ARG A 86 -2.37 8.79 -11.72
N ILE A 87 -2.15 7.80 -10.87
CA ILE A 87 -0.85 7.13 -10.75
C ILE A 87 -0.46 6.49 -12.09
N GLN A 88 -1.40 5.85 -12.79
CA GLN A 88 -1.12 5.26 -14.10
C GLN A 88 -0.73 6.32 -15.13
N GLN A 89 -1.40 7.48 -15.13
CA GLN A 89 -1.10 8.59 -16.04
C GLN A 89 0.27 9.23 -15.76
N GLU A 90 0.63 9.42 -14.49
CA GLU A 90 1.86 10.11 -14.08
C GLU A 90 3.10 9.19 -14.02
N LYS A 91 2.91 7.95 -13.59
CA LYS A 91 4.00 7.01 -13.28
C LYS A 91 4.07 5.83 -14.25
N GLY A 92 3.01 5.58 -15.03
CA GLY A 92 3.00 4.56 -16.09
C GLY A 92 2.72 3.14 -15.61
N PHE A 93 2.34 2.93 -14.35
CA PHE A 93 1.97 1.62 -13.82
C PHE A 93 0.57 1.62 -13.22
N SER A 94 -0.09 0.46 -13.30
CA SER A 94 -1.36 0.20 -12.62
C SER A 94 -1.05 -0.44 -11.27
N PHE A 95 -1.39 0.22 -10.18
CA PHE A 95 -1.14 -0.34 -8.85
C PHE A 95 -2.12 -1.47 -8.49
N LEU A 96 -3.19 -1.66 -9.28
CA LEU A 96 -4.02 -2.88 -9.22
C LEU A 96 -3.21 -4.14 -9.57
N ASP A 97 -2.30 -3.99 -10.54
CA ASP A 97 -1.50 -5.08 -11.08
C ASP A 97 -0.09 -5.12 -10.47
N THR A 98 0.28 -4.05 -9.75
CA THR A 98 1.62 -3.85 -9.18
C THR A 98 1.51 -3.76 -7.65
N PRO A 99 1.71 -4.88 -6.94
CA PRO A 99 1.61 -4.89 -5.49
C PRO A 99 2.74 -4.09 -4.85
N LEU A 100 2.45 -3.47 -3.71
CA LEU A 100 3.47 -2.87 -2.86
C LEU A 100 4.56 -3.88 -2.50
N GLN A 101 5.78 -3.37 -2.41
CA GLN A 101 6.93 -4.12 -1.95
C GLN A 101 7.44 -3.51 -0.65
N PRO A 102 7.97 -4.32 0.27
CA PRO A 102 8.62 -3.80 1.47
C PRO A 102 9.74 -2.82 1.11
N VAL A 103 9.62 -1.59 1.59
CA VAL A 103 10.62 -0.53 1.45
C VAL A 103 10.73 0.22 2.77
N THR A 104 11.84 0.91 2.99
CA THR A 104 12.04 1.78 4.16
C THR A 104 12.55 3.14 3.72
N THR A 105 12.27 4.17 4.52
CA THR A 105 12.71 5.54 4.27
C THR A 105 13.11 6.23 5.57
N SER A 106 14.23 6.96 5.54
CA SER A 106 14.67 7.79 6.66
C SER A 106 14.30 9.27 6.50
N ASP A 107 14.09 9.71 5.26
CA ASP A 107 13.87 11.10 4.86
C ASP A 107 12.47 11.35 4.26
N GLN A 108 11.62 10.31 4.28
CA GLN A 108 10.23 10.33 3.82
C GLN A 108 10.08 10.68 2.32
N SER A 109 11.16 10.56 1.55
CA SER A 109 11.18 10.88 0.12
C SER A 109 11.98 9.86 -0.70
N THR A 110 13.09 9.36 -0.16
CA THR A 110 13.88 8.28 -0.74
C THR A 110 13.49 6.96 -0.09
N PHE A 111 12.94 6.05 -0.90
CA PHE A 111 12.56 4.70 -0.48
C PHE A 111 13.62 3.70 -0.91
N THR A 112 13.98 2.78 -0.03
CA THR A 112 15.01 1.76 -0.27
C THR A 112 14.48 0.37 0.04
N PHE A 113 14.85 -0.60 -0.79
CA PHE A 113 14.61 -2.01 -0.52
C PHE A 113 15.58 -2.53 0.54
N GLU A 114 15.31 -3.72 1.07
CA GLU A 114 16.17 -4.40 2.06
C GLU A 114 17.63 -4.56 1.60
N ASN A 115 17.86 -4.75 0.30
CA ASN A 115 19.20 -4.86 -0.28
C ASN A 115 19.93 -3.51 -0.40
N GLY A 116 19.33 -2.40 0.06
CA GLY A 116 19.86 -1.04 0.01
C GLY A 116 19.69 -0.33 -1.33
N SER A 117 19.10 -0.97 -2.35
CA SER A 117 18.81 -0.29 -3.62
C SER A 117 17.63 0.66 -3.49
N VAL A 118 17.70 1.80 -4.17
CA VAL A 118 16.63 2.81 -4.18
C VAL A 118 15.48 2.32 -5.06
N ALA A 119 14.26 2.40 -4.53
CA ALA A 119 13.05 2.09 -5.26
C ALA A 119 12.73 3.21 -6.26
N ASP A 120 12.50 2.85 -7.52
CA ASP A 120 12.00 3.80 -8.52
C ASP A 120 10.54 4.16 -8.18
N PRO A 121 10.16 5.46 -8.13
CA PRO A 121 8.76 5.87 -7.96
C PRO A 121 7.78 5.27 -8.98
N ARG A 122 8.27 4.77 -10.12
CA ARG A 122 7.49 4.09 -11.16
C ARG A 122 7.43 2.57 -11.01
N SER A 123 8.13 2.01 -10.03
CA SER A 123 8.15 0.56 -9.79
C SER A 123 6.86 0.02 -9.16
N GLY A 124 6.06 0.89 -8.53
CA GLY A 124 4.91 0.50 -7.72
C GLY A 124 5.26 -0.11 -6.36
N ALA A 125 6.53 -0.10 -5.96
CA ALA A 125 6.95 -0.54 -4.62
C ALA A 125 6.31 0.29 -3.50
N TYR A 126 6.04 1.57 -3.77
CA TYR A 126 5.26 2.49 -2.95
C TYR A 126 4.34 3.34 -3.86
N LEU A 127 3.32 3.96 -3.27
CA LEU A 127 2.45 4.90 -3.99
C LEU A 127 2.88 6.33 -3.67
N GLU A 128 2.83 7.19 -4.69
CA GLU A 128 3.11 8.62 -4.58
C GLU A 128 2.15 9.39 -5.47
N PHE A 129 1.40 10.33 -4.89
CA PHE A 129 0.49 11.23 -5.59
C PHE A 129 0.22 12.48 -4.74
N THR A 130 -0.24 13.56 -5.38
CA THR A 130 -0.57 14.81 -4.69
C THR A 130 -2.08 14.90 -4.47
N LEU A 131 -2.47 15.29 -3.26
CA LEU A 131 -3.84 15.69 -2.94
C LEU A 131 -3.89 17.20 -2.78
N HIS A 132 -4.85 17.82 -3.44
CA HIS A 132 -5.17 19.22 -3.30
C HIS A 132 -6.37 19.33 -2.36
N PHE A 133 -6.23 20.10 -1.28
CA PHE A 133 -7.28 20.35 -0.30
C PHE A 133 -7.77 21.80 -0.37
N MET A 134 -9.07 22.00 -0.21
CA MET A 134 -9.67 23.32 -0.08
C MET A 134 -10.81 23.27 0.94
N ALA A 135 -10.93 24.33 1.73
CA ALA A 135 -11.94 24.44 2.78
C ALA A 135 -12.83 25.67 2.62
N ALA A 136 -14.09 25.56 3.03
CA ALA A 136 -15.05 26.67 3.00
C ALA A 136 -14.77 27.74 4.05
N GLU A 137 -13.97 27.40 5.06
CA GLU A 137 -13.58 28.22 6.19
C GLU A 137 -12.12 27.92 6.57
N ASP A 138 -11.50 28.82 7.34
CA ASP A 138 -10.20 28.54 7.97
C ASP A 138 -10.34 27.33 8.90
N MET A 139 -9.46 26.33 8.75
CA MET A 139 -9.58 25.09 9.52
C MET A 139 -8.25 24.42 9.81
N ILE A 140 -8.24 23.62 10.88
CA ILE A 140 -7.19 22.64 11.17
C ILE A 140 -7.68 21.28 10.70
N VAL A 141 -6.89 20.61 9.85
CA VAL A 141 -7.24 19.30 9.29
C VAL A 141 -6.69 18.19 10.16
N HIS A 142 -7.54 17.19 10.42
CA HIS A 142 -7.21 16.00 11.19
C HIS A 142 -7.46 14.75 10.35
N LEU A 143 -6.64 13.71 10.59
CA LEU A 143 -6.97 12.35 10.18
C LEU A 143 -7.81 11.70 11.28
N THR A 144 -8.91 11.04 10.93
CA THR A 144 -9.84 10.50 11.93
C THR A 144 -10.26 9.07 11.64
N SER A 145 -10.31 8.23 12.67
CA SER A 145 -10.90 6.89 12.59
C SER A 145 -12.40 6.89 12.92
N ALA A 146 -12.96 8.04 13.33
CA ALA A 146 -14.40 8.19 13.54
C ALA A 146 -15.14 8.01 12.21
N ASN A 147 -16.29 7.33 12.26
CA ASN A 147 -17.18 7.21 11.11
C ASN A 147 -17.98 8.51 10.93
N SER A 148 -18.53 8.73 9.74
CA SER A 148 -19.40 9.89 9.47
C SER A 148 -20.71 9.87 10.25
N GLY A 149 -21.07 8.74 10.86
CA GLY A 149 -22.30 8.59 11.61
C GLY A 149 -22.54 7.16 12.06
N ASP A 150 -23.62 6.97 12.79
CA ASP A 150 -24.00 5.67 13.35
C ASP A 150 -24.27 4.64 12.24
N GLY A 151 -23.75 3.43 12.43
CA GLY A 151 -23.87 2.33 11.46
C GLY A 151 -22.98 2.46 10.22
N GLN A 152 -22.28 3.58 10.04
CA GLN A 152 -21.27 3.74 9.00
C GLN A 152 -19.96 3.06 9.41
N GLN A 153 -19.17 2.67 8.41
CA GLN A 153 -17.84 2.11 8.59
C GLN A 153 -16.90 2.77 7.59
N ASP A 154 -16.71 4.07 7.73
CA ASP A 154 -16.02 4.92 6.75
C ASP A 154 -14.92 5.79 7.39
N GLY A 155 -14.58 5.54 8.65
CA GLY A 155 -13.38 6.08 9.27
C GLY A 155 -12.09 5.52 8.68
N THR A 156 -10.98 6.22 8.96
CA THR A 156 -9.63 5.83 8.54
C THR A 156 -9.30 4.43 9.01
N ALA A 157 -8.90 3.56 8.08
CA ALA A 157 -8.50 2.19 8.37
C ALA A 157 -7.65 1.61 7.23
N ILE A 158 -6.74 0.71 7.58
CA ILE A 158 -6.14 -0.24 6.64
C ILE A 158 -6.71 -1.62 6.99
N LEU A 159 -7.40 -2.21 6.02
CA LEU A 159 -8.12 -3.46 6.17
C LEU A 159 -7.39 -4.54 5.37
N SER A 160 -7.15 -5.69 5.98
CA SER A 160 -6.64 -6.86 5.27
C SER A 160 -7.12 -8.12 5.98
N LYS A 161 -7.16 -9.23 5.22
CA LYS A 161 -7.33 -10.56 5.82
C LYS A 161 -6.10 -10.98 6.63
N ASN A 162 -4.93 -10.41 6.32
CA ASN A 162 -3.73 -10.59 7.10
C ASN A 162 -3.66 -9.49 8.19
N PRO A 163 -3.78 -9.83 9.49
CA PRO A 163 -3.78 -8.84 10.56
C PRO A 163 -2.43 -8.12 10.75
N GLU A 164 -1.33 -8.68 10.24
CA GLU A 164 0.00 -8.06 10.28
C GLU A 164 0.16 -6.97 9.22
N LEU A 165 -0.57 -7.06 8.10
CA LEU A 165 -0.41 -6.09 7.00
C LEU A 165 -0.72 -4.66 7.44
N PRO A 166 -1.85 -4.35 8.09
CA PRO A 166 -2.12 -3.00 8.57
C PRO A 166 -1.01 -2.45 9.47
N GLN A 167 -0.37 -3.30 10.28
CA GLN A 167 0.69 -2.91 11.21
C GLN A 167 1.97 -2.53 10.47
N ALA A 168 2.26 -3.18 9.35
CA ALA A 168 3.44 -2.90 8.51
C ALA A 168 3.23 -1.73 7.53
N MET A 169 2.03 -1.16 7.42
CA MET A 169 1.75 -0.09 6.45
C MET A 169 2.00 1.29 7.05
N ARG A 170 2.40 2.24 6.20
CA ARG A 170 2.57 3.64 6.56
C ARG A 170 1.97 4.54 5.50
N ILE A 171 1.41 5.66 5.95
CA ILE A 171 0.84 6.69 5.07
C ILE A 171 1.39 8.04 5.53
N ALA A 172 2.23 8.65 4.70
CA ALA A 172 2.77 9.98 4.96
C ALA A 172 2.00 11.03 4.18
N LEU A 173 1.73 12.15 4.85
CA LEU A 173 1.24 13.39 4.25
C LEU A 173 2.29 14.46 4.50
N THR A 174 2.78 15.10 3.44
CA THR A 174 3.86 16.08 3.52
C THR A 174 3.43 17.43 2.98
N GLU A 175 3.62 18.47 3.81
CA GLU A 175 3.47 19.88 3.45
C GLU A 175 4.83 20.58 3.61
N GLY A 176 5.45 20.94 2.49
CA GLY A 176 6.80 21.52 2.50
C GLY A 176 7.79 20.56 3.17
N ASP A 177 8.34 20.97 4.31
CA ASP A 177 9.29 20.15 5.09
C ASP A 177 8.63 19.41 6.27
N THR A 178 7.32 19.57 6.48
CA THR A 178 6.59 18.93 7.58
C THR A 178 5.89 17.68 7.09
N THR A 179 6.06 16.56 7.80
CA THR A 179 5.48 15.27 7.43
C THR A 179 4.73 14.66 8.60
N TRP A 180 3.48 14.23 8.34
CA TRP A 180 2.65 13.46 9.25
C TRP A 180 2.52 12.03 8.75
N ILE A 181 3.06 11.08 9.50
CA ILE A 181 3.06 9.65 9.17
C ILE A 181 2.01 8.95 10.03
N TYR A 182 0.96 8.46 9.38
CA TYR A 182 0.01 7.56 10.02
C TYR A 182 0.59 6.14 10.08
N ASP A 183 0.71 5.63 11.29
CA ASP A 183 1.12 4.27 11.63
C ASP A 183 -0.02 3.56 12.40
N PRO A 184 -0.77 2.65 11.75
CA PRO A 184 -1.85 1.91 12.41
C PRO A 184 -1.40 1.07 13.61
N GLY A 185 -0.12 0.72 13.71
CA GLY A 185 0.44 -0.07 14.79
C GLY A 185 0.72 0.71 16.07
N MET A 186 0.73 2.04 16.02
CA MET A 186 1.01 2.89 17.19
C MET A 186 -0.17 3.06 18.16
N GLY A 187 -1.38 2.64 17.78
CA GLY A 187 -2.58 2.90 18.59
C GLY A 187 -2.79 4.40 18.83
N ASP A 188 -3.40 4.79 19.96
CA ASP A 188 -3.63 6.21 20.30
C ASP A 188 -2.38 6.89 20.87
N THR A 189 -1.28 6.86 20.11
CA THR A 189 -0.02 7.48 20.49
C THR A 189 0.59 8.26 19.33
N ALA A 190 1.48 9.20 19.67
CA ALA A 190 2.32 9.90 18.72
C ALA A 190 3.76 9.94 19.21
N SER A 191 4.67 9.99 18.26
CA SER A 191 6.07 10.32 18.42
C SER A 191 6.45 11.33 17.35
N GLY A 192 7.44 12.16 17.61
CA GLY A 192 7.87 13.15 16.63
C GLY A 192 9.22 13.72 16.97
N SER A 193 9.94 14.11 15.93
CA SER A 193 11.21 14.80 16.03
C SER A 193 11.28 15.85 14.92
N GLY A 194 11.56 17.10 15.30
CA GLY A 194 11.64 18.20 14.35
C GLY A 194 10.34 18.38 13.57
N LYS A 195 10.43 18.22 12.24
CA LYS A 195 9.32 18.42 11.30
C LYS A 195 8.58 17.12 10.92
N VAL A 196 8.96 15.98 11.50
CA VAL A 196 8.32 14.70 11.24
C VAL A 196 7.58 14.24 12.48
N LYS A 197 6.33 13.82 12.30
CA LYS A 197 5.48 13.29 13.35
C LYS A 197 4.83 11.99 12.89
N THR A 198 5.04 10.93 13.64
CA THR A 198 4.41 9.63 13.43
C THR A 198 3.34 9.42 14.51
N PHE A 199 2.14 9.02 14.11
CA PHE A 199 1.02 8.85 15.03
C PHE A 199 0.12 7.70 14.58
N GLY A 200 -0.53 7.07 15.54
CA GLY A 200 -1.63 6.15 15.27
C GLY A 200 -2.98 6.79 15.61
N LEU A 201 -4.05 6.01 15.43
CA LEU A 201 -5.41 6.42 15.77
C LEU A 201 -6.04 5.36 16.68
N PRO A 202 -6.87 5.76 17.67
CA PRO A 202 -7.71 4.84 18.42
C PRO A 202 -8.80 4.22 17.52
N SER A 203 -9.59 3.31 18.08
CA SER A 203 -10.81 2.84 17.42
C SER A 203 -11.81 3.98 17.20
N ALA A 204 -12.71 3.81 16.22
CA ALA A 204 -13.71 4.81 15.84
C ALA A 204 -14.54 5.32 17.04
N SER A 205 -14.90 4.44 17.98
CA SER A 205 -15.71 4.79 19.16
C SER A 205 -14.94 5.56 20.24
N ALA A 206 -13.60 5.49 20.23
CA ALA A 206 -12.74 6.19 21.17
C ALA A 206 -12.07 7.44 20.54
N MET A 207 -12.31 7.68 19.25
CA MET A 207 -11.69 8.75 18.49
C MET A 207 -12.03 10.13 19.04
N LYS A 208 -10.99 10.96 19.21
CA LYS A 208 -11.09 12.37 19.59
C LYS A 208 -10.12 13.19 18.74
N LEU A 209 -10.56 14.35 18.29
CA LEU A 209 -9.67 15.29 17.61
C LEU A 209 -8.76 15.95 18.65
N THR A 210 -7.46 15.79 18.48
CA THR A 210 -6.42 16.26 19.40
C THR A 210 -5.20 16.71 18.62
N ASP A 211 -4.21 17.26 19.32
CA ASP A 211 -2.93 17.59 18.71
C ASP A 211 -2.26 16.34 18.10
N THR A 212 -2.52 15.13 18.60
CA THR A 212 -1.96 13.85 18.09
C THR A 212 -2.33 13.60 16.64
N ASN A 213 -3.58 13.80 16.24
CA ASN A 213 -4.07 13.53 14.89
C ASN A 213 -4.25 14.79 14.02
N THR A 214 -3.79 15.93 14.52
CA THR A 214 -3.67 17.18 13.77
C THR A 214 -2.57 17.07 12.73
N MET A 215 -2.86 17.56 11.52
CA MET A 215 -1.93 17.64 10.40
C MET A 215 -1.64 19.10 10.04
N PHE A 216 -2.33 19.67 9.05
CA PHE A 216 -2.07 21.00 8.50
C PHE A 216 -3.27 21.93 8.65
N SER A 217 -3.03 23.23 8.60
CA SER A 217 -4.10 24.24 8.56
C SER A 217 -4.44 24.64 7.12
N LEU A 218 -5.70 24.88 6.84
CA LEU A 218 -6.20 25.46 5.59
C LEU A 218 -6.70 26.88 5.83
N LYS A 219 -6.49 27.73 4.82
CA LYS A 219 -7.16 29.03 4.74
C LYS A 219 -8.37 28.91 3.81
N LYS A 220 -9.43 29.63 4.14
CA LYS A 220 -10.68 29.64 3.38
C LYS A 220 -10.40 29.82 1.89
N GLU A 221 -11.04 28.96 1.09
CA GLU A 221 -11.04 29.01 -0.39
C GLU A 221 -9.64 29.08 -1.01
N THR A 222 -8.64 28.56 -0.30
CA THR A 222 -7.25 28.51 -0.75
C THR A 222 -6.83 27.07 -0.96
N ASP A 223 -6.35 26.76 -2.16
CA ASP A 223 -5.79 25.45 -2.47
C ASP A 223 -4.55 25.18 -1.62
N LYS A 224 -4.44 23.94 -1.14
CA LYS A 224 -3.24 23.43 -0.51
C LYS A 224 -2.89 22.05 -1.05
N ALA A 225 -1.74 21.99 -1.73
CA ALA A 225 -1.15 20.73 -2.18
C ALA A 225 -0.46 20.01 -1.03
N ILE A 226 -0.76 18.72 -0.89
CA ILE A 226 -0.17 17.80 0.09
C ILE A 226 0.35 16.59 -0.66
N GLN A 227 1.64 16.30 -0.52
CA GLN A 227 2.23 15.09 -1.10
C GLN A 227 1.85 13.89 -0.24
N VAL A 228 1.33 12.84 -0.86
CA VAL A 228 0.99 11.58 -0.20
C VAL A 228 1.96 10.49 -0.62
N HIS A 229 2.47 9.76 0.37
CA HIS A 229 3.22 8.52 0.18
C HIS A 229 2.56 7.39 0.94
N ILE A 230 2.41 6.22 0.31
CA ILE A 230 1.89 5.01 0.95
C ILE A 230 2.86 3.87 0.68
N TRP A 231 3.33 3.20 1.74
CA TRP A 231 4.26 2.10 1.60
C TRP A 231 4.05 1.03 2.67
N MET A 232 4.67 -0.12 2.42
CA MET A 232 4.84 -1.18 3.41
C MET A 232 6.24 -1.05 4.01
N GLU A 233 6.32 -0.71 5.30
CA GLU A 233 7.56 -0.48 6.04
C GLU A 233 8.34 -1.78 6.21
N GLY A 234 9.40 -1.95 5.42
CA GLY A 234 10.19 -3.17 5.37
C GLY A 234 11.00 -3.46 6.63
N THR A 235 11.20 -2.47 7.50
CA THR A 235 11.87 -2.66 8.80
C THR A 235 10.89 -2.93 9.94
N ASP A 236 9.58 -2.87 9.68
CA ASP A 236 8.57 -3.16 10.68
C ASP A 236 8.60 -4.65 11.05
N PRO A 237 8.55 -5.03 12.35
CA PRO A 237 8.55 -6.44 12.75
C PRO A 237 7.40 -7.26 12.17
N ALA A 238 6.26 -6.63 11.84
CA ALA A 238 5.13 -7.27 11.18
C ALA A 238 5.36 -7.48 9.68
N CYS A 239 6.38 -6.85 9.09
CA CYS A 239 6.73 -7.00 7.68
C CYS A 239 7.44 -8.33 7.40
N THR A 240 6.66 -9.39 7.35
CA THR A 240 7.13 -10.74 7.03
C THR A 240 6.90 -11.07 5.55
N ASP A 241 7.58 -12.11 5.03
CA ASP A 241 7.37 -12.59 3.66
C ASP A 241 5.91 -12.94 3.35
N SER A 242 5.10 -13.20 4.38
CA SER A 242 3.66 -13.50 4.26
C SER A 242 2.83 -12.31 3.75
N LEU A 243 3.37 -11.09 3.79
CA LEU A 243 2.66 -9.87 3.39
C LEU A 243 2.69 -9.63 1.88
N LYS A 244 3.65 -10.19 1.15
CA LYS A 244 3.96 -9.89 -0.28
C LYS A 244 2.84 -10.25 -1.28
N SER A 245 1.69 -10.73 -0.80
CA SER A 245 0.52 -11.02 -1.65
C SER A 245 -0.83 -10.89 -0.95
N ALA A 246 -0.88 -10.24 0.21
CA ALA A 246 -2.14 -10.03 0.93
C ALA A 246 -2.94 -8.89 0.26
N ASP A 247 -4.25 -9.14 0.07
CA ASP A 247 -5.17 -8.10 -0.35
C ASP A 247 -5.36 -7.10 0.79
N TYR A 248 -5.45 -5.82 0.45
CA TYR A 248 -5.70 -4.77 1.43
C TYR A 248 -6.57 -3.65 0.86
N ALA A 249 -7.31 -3.00 1.73
CA ALA A 249 -8.10 -1.80 1.44
C ALA A 249 -7.66 -0.70 2.39
N ILE A 250 -7.42 0.48 1.86
CA ILE A 250 -7.11 1.69 2.61
C ILE A 250 -8.32 2.59 2.55
N ARG A 251 -8.66 3.20 3.68
CA ARG A 251 -9.57 4.32 3.74
C ARG A 251 -8.94 5.41 4.54
N LEU A 252 -8.99 6.62 4.03
CA LEU A 252 -8.53 7.81 4.72
C LEU A 252 -9.72 8.74 4.90
N ARG A 253 -9.97 9.14 6.14
CA ARG A 253 -11.00 10.12 6.45
C ARG A 253 -10.39 11.34 7.09
N PHE A 254 -10.59 12.48 6.45
CA PHE A 254 -10.21 13.79 6.91
C PHE A 254 -11.41 14.53 7.48
N THR A 255 -11.18 15.24 8.57
CA THR A 255 -12.16 16.17 9.15
C THR A 255 -11.46 17.45 9.58
N GLY A 256 -12.24 18.47 9.92
CA GLY A 256 -11.74 19.79 10.28
C GLY A 256 -12.22 20.25 11.64
N THR A 257 -11.40 21.05 12.32
CA THR A 257 -11.82 21.89 13.44
C THR A 257 -11.51 23.35 13.13
N THR A 258 -12.15 24.27 13.85
CA THR A 258 -11.73 25.68 13.85
C THR A 258 -10.35 25.83 14.49
N GLU A 259 -9.72 27.00 14.35
CA GLU A 259 -8.43 27.28 15.01
C GLU A 259 -8.50 27.15 16.55
N ASP A 260 -9.69 27.24 17.14
CA ASP A 260 -9.96 27.01 18.58
C ASP A 260 -10.22 25.52 18.92
N ASN A 261 -9.91 24.58 18.02
CA ASN A 261 -10.19 23.15 18.14
C ASN A 261 -11.68 22.81 18.35
N LYS A 262 -12.61 23.65 17.85
CA LYS A 262 -14.04 23.35 17.89
C LYS A 262 -14.45 22.60 16.61
N PRO A 263 -15.24 21.53 16.70
CA PRO A 263 -15.76 20.88 15.51
C PRO A 263 -16.69 21.85 14.77
N PHE A 264 -16.66 21.84 13.44
CA PHE A 264 -17.67 22.52 12.65
C PHE A 264 -19.01 21.83 12.89
N SER A 265 -20.06 22.60 13.17
CA SER A 265 -21.40 22.03 13.29
C SER A 265 -21.85 21.49 11.93
N GLU A 266 -22.30 20.23 11.89
CA GLU A 266 -23.18 19.76 10.83
C GLU A 266 -24.49 20.55 10.94
N ASN A 267 -24.56 21.76 10.38
CA ASN A 267 -25.78 22.51 10.01
C ASN A 267 -25.42 23.95 9.62
N SER A 268 -25.44 24.22 8.31
CA SER A 268 -25.88 25.47 7.68
C SER A 268 -26.33 25.13 6.27
#